data_AF-A0A316B1F0-F1
#
_entry.id   AF-A0A316B1F0-F1
#
_cell.length_a   1.000
_cell.length_b   1.000
_cell.length_c   1.000
_cell.angle_alpha   90.00
_cell.angle_beta   90.00
_cell.angle_gamma   90.00
#
_symmetry.space_group_name_H-M   'P 1'
#
loop_
_entity.id
_entity.type
_entity.pdbx_description
1 polymer ?
#
loop_
_entity_poly.entity_id
_entity_poly.type
_entity_poly.pdbx_seq_one_letter_code
_entity_poly.pdbx_strand_id
1 'polypeptide(L)'
;MSQAIGLLFFVMIEAIILSIAFVFIFYIASNILVLTCKVVTYYATNAIPWFLKTTAKEKIRNIVDFICAEWIFKFFPNGGTAVFIRTVFVGSTICYLLFLTYSFFATNPLSFFELLPKQLFKIASIYAAVYAAFYARFVSQWTYLSNLYNQIKEAELNTNLNLVGKSDLLYGWMSGFIEDAEDLHMETKEVFATVILNWIAQHPKVKDKYIEYNPCSVLQHMDGTEKFEKLFRKLNNIKKRRP
;
A
#
# COMPACT_ATOMS: atom_id res chain seq x y z
N MET A 1 7.59 -86.32 -20.74
CA MET A 1 8.70 -85.36 -20.62
C MET A 1 8.45 -84.04 -21.37
N SER A 2 7.96 -84.06 -22.62
CA SER A 2 7.68 -82.84 -23.42
C SER A 2 6.63 -81.88 -22.80
N GLN A 3 5.51 -82.39 -22.25
CA GLN A 3 4.45 -81.53 -21.68
C GLN A 3 4.88 -80.77 -20.41
N ALA A 4 5.75 -81.36 -19.58
CA ALA A 4 6.26 -80.71 -18.37
C ALA A 4 7.17 -79.52 -18.72
N ILE A 5 7.94 -79.62 -19.81
CA ILE A 5 8.82 -78.54 -20.29
C ILE A 5 7.98 -77.36 -20.82
N GLY A 6 6.88 -77.64 -21.54
CA GLY A 6 5.99 -76.60 -22.07
C GLY A 6 5.29 -75.79 -20.98
N LEU A 7 4.80 -76.45 -19.92
CA LEU A 7 4.16 -75.76 -18.79
C LEU A 7 5.17 -74.89 -18.02
N LEU A 8 6.39 -75.39 -17.83
CA LEU A 8 7.46 -74.64 -17.15
C LEU A 8 7.87 -73.39 -17.96
N PHE A 9 7.90 -73.50 -19.29
CA PHE A 9 8.18 -72.38 -20.18
C PHE A 9 7.06 -71.33 -20.17
N PHE A 10 5.80 -71.75 -20.14
CA PHE A 10 4.64 -70.86 -20.06
C PHE A 10 4.59 -70.09 -18.73
N VAL A 11 4.77 -70.77 -17.59
CA VAL A 11 4.84 -70.14 -16.27
C VAL A 11 6.02 -69.16 -16.18
N MET A 12 7.15 -69.48 -16.81
CA MET A 12 8.31 -68.59 -16.87
C MET A 12 8.02 -67.32 -17.70
N ILE A 13 7.31 -67.43 -18.83
CA ILE A 13 6.92 -66.27 -19.63
C ILE A 13 5.91 -65.39 -18.88
N GLU A 14 4.90 -65.95 -18.23
CA GLU A 14 3.94 -65.17 -17.43
C GLU A 14 4.63 -64.47 -16.26
N ALA A 15 5.56 -65.14 -15.57
CA ALA A 15 6.37 -64.53 -14.52
C ALA A 15 7.23 -63.38 -15.05
N ILE A 16 7.82 -63.52 -16.24
CA ILE A 16 8.59 -62.44 -16.89
C ILE A 16 7.68 -61.26 -17.24
N ILE A 17 6.51 -61.49 -17.84
CA ILE A 17 5.56 -60.42 -18.21
C ILE A 17 5.05 -59.69 -16.96
N LEU A 18 4.68 -60.43 -15.90
CA LEU A 18 4.28 -59.84 -14.63
C LEU A 18 5.41 -59.04 -13.98
N SER A 19 6.67 -59.51 -14.06
CA SER A 19 7.82 -58.75 -13.54
C SER A 19 8.05 -57.44 -14.31
N ILE A 20 7.91 -57.47 -15.64
CA ILE A 20 8.06 -56.28 -16.50
C ILE A 20 6.92 -55.29 -16.23
N ALA A 21 5.68 -55.77 -16.13
CA ALA A 21 4.53 -54.93 -15.81
C ALA A 21 4.66 -54.29 -14.41
N PHE A 22 5.13 -55.05 -13.42
CA PHE A 22 5.38 -54.54 -12.07
C PHE A 22 6.46 -53.46 -12.06
N VAL A 23 7.58 -53.68 -12.75
CA VAL A 23 8.65 -52.68 -12.89
C VAL A 23 8.14 -51.41 -13.59
N PHE A 24 7.31 -51.56 -14.63
CA PHE A 24 6.74 -50.42 -15.35
C PHE A 24 5.74 -49.62 -14.52
N ILE A 25 4.87 -50.29 -13.76
CA ILE A 25 3.93 -49.64 -12.83
C ILE A 25 4.71 -48.91 -11.72
N PHE A 26 5.75 -49.54 -11.17
CA PHE A 26 6.60 -48.91 -10.14
C PHE A 26 7.37 -47.70 -10.69
N TYR A 27 7.81 -47.77 -11.95
CA TYR A 27 8.45 -46.66 -12.64
C TYR A 27 7.47 -45.49 -12.87
N ILE A 28 6.24 -45.75 -13.31
CA ILE A 28 5.22 -44.70 -13.48
C ILE A 28 4.84 -44.10 -12.12
N ALA A 29 4.58 -44.93 -11.11
CA ALA A 29 4.21 -44.47 -9.77
C ALA A 29 5.32 -43.62 -9.12
N SER A 30 6.59 -44.00 -9.28
CA SER A 30 7.72 -43.21 -8.76
C SER A 30 7.88 -41.88 -9.49
N ASN A 31 7.67 -41.82 -10.82
CA ASN A 31 7.71 -40.56 -11.57
C ASN A 31 6.54 -39.62 -11.20
N ILE A 32 5.33 -40.16 -11.02
CA ILE A 32 4.17 -39.37 -10.55
C ILE A 32 4.46 -38.82 -9.15
N LEU A 33 4.97 -39.64 -8.23
CA LEU A 33 5.32 -39.22 -6.88
C LEU A 33 6.36 -38.10 -6.87
N VAL A 34 7.42 -38.24 -7.67
CA VAL A 34 8.47 -37.20 -7.83
C VAL A 34 7.89 -35.92 -8.42
N LEU A 35 6.97 -36.00 -9.39
CA LEU A 35 6.32 -34.83 -9.97
C LEU A 35 5.41 -34.13 -8.94
N THR A 36 4.61 -34.88 -8.19
CA THR A 36 3.78 -34.31 -7.10
C THR A 36 4.62 -33.68 -6.01
N CYS A 37 5.74 -34.30 -5.61
CA CYS A 37 6.66 -33.73 -4.63
C CYS A 37 7.31 -32.43 -5.15
N LYS A 38 7.70 -32.37 -6.43
CA LYS A 38 8.25 -31.14 -7.03
C LYS A 38 7.22 -30.02 -7.10
N VAL A 39 5.97 -30.32 -7.47
CA VAL A 39 4.88 -29.35 -7.52
C VAL A 39 4.55 -28.83 -6.11
N VAL A 40 4.38 -29.73 -5.13
CA VAL A 40 4.12 -29.35 -3.73
C VAL A 40 5.27 -28.54 -3.15
N THR A 41 6.52 -28.92 -3.40
CA THR A 41 7.69 -28.18 -2.93
C THR A 41 7.77 -26.79 -3.59
N TYR A 42 7.48 -26.69 -4.90
CA TYR A 42 7.45 -25.42 -5.63
C TYR A 42 6.39 -24.46 -5.08
N TYR A 43 5.17 -24.94 -4.81
CA TYR A 43 4.13 -24.13 -4.19
C TYR A 43 4.45 -23.79 -2.73
N ALA A 44 5.03 -24.72 -1.95
CA ALA A 44 5.41 -24.48 -0.57
C ALA A 44 6.58 -23.49 -0.42
N THR A 45 7.52 -23.47 -1.37
CA THR A 45 8.68 -22.55 -1.33
C THR A 45 8.42 -21.21 -2.00
N ASN A 46 7.54 -21.12 -2.99
CA ASN A 46 7.32 -19.87 -3.72
C ASN A 46 5.98 -19.19 -3.41
N ALA A 47 4.89 -19.94 -3.22
CA ALA A 47 3.56 -19.34 -3.00
C ALA A 47 3.29 -19.02 -1.53
N ILE A 48 3.72 -19.87 -0.59
CA ILE A 48 3.50 -19.66 0.85
C ILE A 48 4.32 -18.47 1.39
N PRO A 49 5.62 -18.31 1.07
CA PRO A 49 6.37 -17.14 1.51
C PRO A 49 5.89 -15.86 0.83
N TRP A 50 5.43 -15.92 -0.43
CA TRP A 50 4.85 -14.76 -1.12
C TRP A 50 3.53 -14.32 -0.48
N PHE A 51 2.61 -15.24 -0.18
CA PHE A 51 1.33 -14.95 0.48
C PHE A 51 1.52 -14.46 1.93
N LEU A 52 2.45 -15.06 2.68
CA LEU A 52 2.81 -14.58 4.01
C LEU A 52 3.51 -13.22 3.95
N LYS A 53 4.31 -12.94 2.92
CA LYS A 53 5.00 -11.65 2.73
C LYS A 53 4.03 -10.54 2.33
N THR A 54 3.01 -10.82 1.51
CA THR A 54 1.99 -9.83 1.13
C THR A 54 1.07 -9.50 2.32
N THR A 55 0.59 -10.52 3.03
CA THR A 55 -0.27 -10.33 4.21
C THR A 55 0.48 -9.70 5.39
N ALA A 56 1.75 -10.08 5.62
CA ALA A 56 2.58 -9.44 6.64
C ALA A 56 2.90 -7.98 6.28
N LYS A 57 3.20 -7.68 5.01
CA LYS A 57 3.45 -6.31 4.55
C LYS A 57 2.24 -5.40 4.77
N GLU A 58 1.03 -5.90 4.47
CA GLU A 58 -0.20 -5.16 4.70
C GLU A 58 -0.48 -4.93 6.19
N LYS A 59 -0.31 -5.96 7.03
CA LYS A 59 -0.44 -5.81 8.49
C LYS A 59 0.57 -4.81 9.07
N ILE A 60 1.84 -4.88 8.63
CA ILE A 60 2.88 -3.94 9.04
C ILE A 60 2.51 -2.52 8.62
N ARG A 61 2.08 -2.32 7.37
CA ARG A 61 1.60 -1.03 6.89
C ARG A 61 0.46 -0.51 7.78
N ASN A 62 -0.58 -1.31 8.02
CA ASN A 62 -1.70 -0.89 8.85
C ASN A 62 -1.27 -0.52 10.29
N ILE A 63 -0.31 -1.24 10.87
CA ILE A 63 0.27 -0.91 12.18
C ILE A 63 1.03 0.42 12.12
N VAL A 64 1.86 0.62 11.09
CA VAL A 64 2.61 1.86 10.89
C VAL A 64 1.66 3.04 10.69
N ASP A 65 0.64 2.90 9.84
CA ASP A 65 -0.37 3.91 9.59
C ASP A 65 -1.12 4.27 10.89
N PHE A 66 -1.41 3.27 11.72
CA PHE A 66 -2.03 3.48 13.03
C PHE A 66 -1.11 4.23 14.00
N ILE A 67 0.14 3.81 14.14
CA ILE A 67 1.13 4.43 15.04
C ILE A 67 1.44 5.86 14.58
N CYS A 68 1.56 6.09 13.28
CA CYS A 68 1.75 7.42 12.67
C CYS A 68 0.47 8.27 12.64
N ALA A 69 -0.63 7.73 13.16
CA ALA A 69 -1.95 8.33 13.20
C ALA A 69 -2.44 8.85 11.84
N GLU A 70 -2.18 8.10 10.77
CA GLU A 70 -2.64 8.46 9.41
C GLU A 70 -4.16 8.42 9.28
N TRP A 71 -4.84 7.65 10.12
CA TRP A 71 -6.30 7.66 10.20
C TRP A 71 -6.90 9.04 10.51
N ILE A 72 -6.12 9.98 11.07
CA ILE A 72 -6.54 11.38 11.30
C ILE A 72 -6.90 12.08 9.98
N PHE A 73 -6.26 11.72 8.86
CA PHE A 73 -6.57 12.29 7.55
C PHE A 73 -7.95 11.91 7.01
N LYS A 74 -8.63 10.93 7.62
CA LYS A 74 -10.04 10.64 7.35
C LYS A 74 -10.97 11.72 7.87
N PHE A 75 -10.54 12.47 8.90
CA PHE A 75 -11.35 13.45 9.61
C PHE A 75 -10.90 14.90 9.35
N PHE A 76 -9.59 15.12 9.18
CA PHE A 76 -9.01 16.44 9.00
C PHE A 76 -8.18 16.52 7.72
N PRO A 77 -8.35 17.59 6.91
CA PRO A 77 -7.44 17.86 5.79
C PRO A 77 -5.99 17.97 6.25
N ASN A 78 -5.04 17.50 5.44
CA ASN A 78 -3.62 17.53 5.80
C ASN A 78 -3.07 18.96 5.95
N GLY A 79 -2.96 19.46 7.18
CA GLY A 79 -2.28 20.72 7.51
C GLY A 79 -2.14 20.93 9.01
N GLY A 80 -2.03 22.18 9.46
CA GLY A 80 -1.67 22.50 10.85
C GLY A 80 -2.46 21.75 11.93
N THR A 81 -3.79 21.67 11.81
CA THR A 81 -4.64 20.91 12.76
C THR A 81 -4.31 19.43 12.76
N ALA A 82 -4.19 18.80 11.59
CA ALA A 82 -3.83 17.38 11.48
C ALA A 82 -2.43 17.12 12.03
N VAL A 83 -1.46 17.99 11.73
CA VAL A 83 -0.09 17.93 12.28
C VAL A 83 -0.13 17.98 13.79
N PHE A 84 -0.85 18.94 14.39
CA PHE A 84 -0.96 19.09 15.84
C PHE A 84 -1.58 17.87 16.52
N ILE A 85 -2.72 17.36 16.04
CA ILE A 85 -3.38 16.19 16.64
C ILE A 85 -2.47 14.96 16.53
N ARG A 86 -1.80 14.76 15.38
CA ARG A 86 -0.81 13.68 15.20
C ARG A 86 0.35 13.83 16.17
N THR A 87 0.86 15.03 16.38
CA THR A 87 1.89 15.30 17.40
C THR A 87 1.44 14.88 18.79
N VAL A 88 0.21 15.23 19.19
CA VAL A 88 -0.29 14.87 20.52
C VAL A 88 -0.41 13.35 20.66
N PHE A 89 -0.99 12.68 19.67
CA PHE A 89 -1.16 11.22 19.70
C PHE A 89 0.19 10.48 19.70
N VAL A 90 1.06 10.80 18.76
CA VAL A 90 2.37 10.12 18.61
C VAL A 90 3.31 10.48 19.75
N GLY A 91 3.36 11.75 20.16
CA GLY A 91 4.13 12.19 21.32
C GLY A 91 3.69 11.50 22.61
N SER A 92 2.37 11.39 22.85
CA SER A 92 1.81 10.64 23.98
C SER A 92 2.18 9.16 23.93
N THR A 93 2.08 8.55 22.74
CA THR A 93 2.43 7.13 22.54
C THR A 93 3.90 6.87 22.87
N ILE A 94 4.82 7.71 22.38
CA ILE A 94 6.25 7.60 22.69
C ILE A 94 6.50 7.78 24.19
N CYS A 95 5.91 8.81 24.81
CA CYS A 95 6.06 9.05 26.24
C CYS A 95 5.54 7.88 27.08
N TYR A 96 4.41 7.30 26.69
CA TYR A 96 3.82 6.14 27.36
C TYR A 96 4.71 4.90 27.24
N LEU A 97 5.26 4.61 26.06
CA LEU A 97 6.18 3.49 25.86
C LEU A 97 7.48 3.66 26.67
N LEU A 98 8.01 4.88 26.73
CA LEU A 98 9.18 5.20 27.58
C LEU A 98 8.86 5.02 29.06
N PHE A 99 7.67 5.43 29.50
CA PHE A 99 7.21 5.22 30.88
C PHE A 99 7.05 3.74 31.22
N LEU A 100 6.45 2.94 30.33
CA LEU A 100 6.33 1.48 30.51
C LEU A 100 7.71 0.82 30.61
N THR A 101 8.63 1.20 29.73
CA THR A 101 10.01 0.70 29.74
C THR A 101 10.70 1.05 31.05
N TYR A 102 10.61 2.31 31.49
CA TYR A 102 11.15 2.76 32.76
C TYR A 102 10.57 1.97 33.94
N SER A 103 9.25 1.81 33.98
CA SER A 103 8.54 1.10 35.06
C SER A 103 8.91 -0.38 35.14
N PHE A 104 9.15 -1.02 33.99
CA PHE A 104 9.54 -2.43 33.93
C PHE A 104 10.94 -2.68 34.52
N PHE A 105 11.86 -1.73 34.37
CA PHE A 105 13.25 -1.86 34.85
C PHE A 105 13.51 -1.18 36.20
N ALA A 106 12.58 -0.37 36.71
CA ALA A 106 12.74 0.34 37.98
C ALA A 106 12.46 -0.58 39.18
N THR A 107 13.36 -0.54 40.17
CA THR A 107 13.17 -1.26 41.45
C THR A 107 12.09 -0.62 42.33
N ASN A 108 11.87 0.69 42.19
CA ASN A 108 10.79 1.44 42.84
C ASN A 108 10.15 2.37 41.81
N PRO A 109 9.15 1.92 41.03
CA PRO A 109 8.54 2.74 39.99
C PRO A 109 7.77 3.91 40.63
N LEU A 110 8.14 5.13 40.27
CA LEU A 110 7.35 6.32 40.58
C LEU A 110 6.04 6.29 39.79
N SER A 111 4.98 6.85 40.37
CA SER A 111 3.74 7.05 39.63
C SER A 111 3.96 8.04 38.47
N PHE A 112 3.15 7.92 37.42
CA PHE A 112 3.24 8.81 36.26
C PHE A 112 3.15 10.30 36.67
N PHE A 113 2.27 10.64 37.61
CA PHE A 113 2.08 12.01 38.09
C PHE A 113 3.26 12.56 38.90
N GLU A 114 4.04 11.71 39.56
CA GLU A 114 5.27 12.11 40.26
C GLU A 114 6.45 12.30 39.30
N LEU A 115 6.48 11.52 38.21
CA LEU A 115 7.53 11.59 37.20
C LEU A 115 7.31 12.78 36.25
N LEU A 116 6.05 13.12 35.96
CA LEU A 116 5.66 14.15 35.02
C LEU A 116 6.34 15.53 35.27
N PRO A 117 6.26 16.15 36.48
CA PRO A 117 6.91 17.43 36.71
C PRO A 117 8.44 17.34 36.65
N LYS A 118 9.02 16.18 37.03
CA LYS A 118 10.48 15.95 37.02
C LYS A 118 11.04 15.78 35.61
N GLN A 119 10.23 15.34 34.65
CA GLN A 119 10.65 15.07 33.28
C GLN A 119 10.02 16.02 32.25
N LEU A 120 9.35 17.10 32.71
CA LEU A 120 8.56 17.99 31.84
C LEU A 120 9.36 18.50 30.64
N PHE A 121 10.61 18.92 30.83
CA PHE A 121 11.47 19.41 29.74
C PHE A 121 11.78 18.32 28.70
N LYS A 122 12.00 17.08 29.14
CA LYS A 122 12.25 15.95 28.22
C LYS A 122 11.00 15.58 27.45
N ILE A 123 9.85 15.56 28.12
CA ILE A 123 8.55 15.33 27.49
C ILE A 123 8.29 16.43 26.46
N ALA A 124 8.46 17.71 26.81
CA ALA A 124 8.31 18.83 25.90
C ALA A 124 9.23 18.70 24.67
N SER A 125 10.47 18.23 24.86
CA SER A 125 11.42 17.98 23.77
C SER A 125 10.96 16.87 22.83
N ILE A 126 10.33 15.80 23.33
CA ILE A 126 9.71 14.75 22.50
C ILE A 126 8.60 15.34 21.64
N TYR A 127 7.69 16.11 22.23
CA TYR A 127 6.60 16.75 21.50
C TYR A 127 7.11 17.73 20.45
N ALA A 128 8.12 18.54 20.78
CA ALA A 128 8.75 19.48 19.85
C ALA A 128 9.39 18.73 18.66
N ALA A 129 10.11 17.63 18.92
CA ALA A 129 10.72 16.82 17.86
C ALA A 129 9.68 16.17 16.95
N VAL A 130 8.63 15.58 17.53
CA VAL A 130 7.52 14.97 16.75
C VAL A 130 6.78 16.02 15.93
N TYR A 131 6.50 17.19 16.51
CA TYR A 131 5.89 18.31 15.81
C TYR A 131 6.75 18.78 14.64
N ALA A 132 8.04 19.01 14.87
CA ALA A 132 8.97 19.43 13.84
C ALA A 132 9.03 18.41 12.69
N ALA A 133 9.05 17.11 12.99
CA ALA A 133 9.05 16.06 11.98
C ALA A 133 7.77 16.05 11.11
N PHE A 134 6.58 16.10 11.73
CA PHE A 134 5.33 16.14 10.97
C PHE A 134 5.14 17.44 10.20
N TYR A 135 5.54 18.57 10.78
CA TYR A 135 5.48 19.86 10.13
C TYR A 135 6.44 19.92 8.93
N ALA A 136 7.67 19.43 9.07
CA ALA A 136 8.62 19.35 7.97
C ALA A 136 8.10 18.49 6.81
N ARG A 137 7.49 17.33 7.12
CA ARG A 137 6.82 16.50 6.10
C ARG A 137 5.70 17.25 5.41
N PHE A 138 4.81 17.89 6.16
CA PHE A 138 3.70 18.68 5.60
C PHE A 138 4.22 19.79 4.66
N VAL A 139 5.23 20.56 5.07
CA VAL A 139 5.83 21.63 4.26
C VAL A 139 6.46 21.08 2.99
N SER A 140 7.13 19.93 3.05
CA SER A 140 7.71 19.27 1.88
C SER A 140 6.63 18.85 0.88
N GLN A 141 5.54 18.23 1.36
CA GLN A 141 4.41 17.82 0.52
C GLN A 141 3.71 19.02 -0.14
N TRP A 142 3.50 20.09 0.63
CA TRP A 142 2.93 21.33 0.12
C TRP A 142 3.80 21.94 -0.98
N THR A 143 5.10 22.10 -0.70
CA THR A 143 6.07 22.70 -1.63
C THR A 143 6.15 21.90 -2.92
N TYR A 144 6.18 20.57 -2.82
CA TYR A 144 6.17 19.68 -3.97
C TYR A 144 4.96 19.93 -4.88
N LEU A 145 3.74 19.87 -4.33
CA LEU A 145 2.52 20.07 -5.12
C LEU A 145 2.43 21.49 -5.68
N SER A 146 2.78 22.53 -4.90
CA SER A 146 2.75 23.89 -5.42
C SER A 146 3.72 24.10 -6.58
N ASN A 147 4.90 23.48 -6.52
CA ASN A 147 5.89 23.56 -7.60
C ASN A 147 5.41 22.81 -8.84
N LEU A 148 4.85 21.61 -8.67
CA LEU A 148 4.27 20.83 -9.78
C LEU A 148 3.13 21.61 -10.45
N TYR A 149 2.24 22.21 -9.67
CA TYR A 149 1.18 23.07 -10.19
C TYR A 149 1.73 24.24 -11.03
N ASN A 150 2.72 24.96 -10.52
CA ASN A 150 3.32 26.09 -11.23
C ASN A 150 3.95 25.64 -12.57
N GLN A 151 4.64 24.51 -12.58
CA GLN A 151 5.21 23.93 -13.81
C GLN A 151 4.12 23.54 -14.82
N ILE A 152 3.01 22.97 -14.36
CA ILE A 152 1.86 22.65 -15.22
C ILE A 152 1.26 23.93 -15.81
N LYS A 153 1.07 24.98 -15.01
CA LYS A 153 0.52 26.26 -15.50
C LYS A 153 1.48 26.96 -16.47
N GLU A 154 2.79 26.89 -16.24
CA GLU A 154 3.78 27.40 -17.17
C GLU A 154 3.74 26.63 -18.50
N ALA A 155 3.66 25.30 -18.45
CA ALA A 155 3.51 24.46 -19.64
C ALA A 155 2.20 24.75 -20.39
N GLU A 156 1.10 25.00 -19.68
CA GLU A 156 -0.20 25.36 -20.24
C GLU A 156 -0.13 26.70 -21.00
N LEU A 157 0.55 27.72 -20.45
CA LEU A 157 0.73 29.02 -21.09
C LEU A 157 1.64 28.94 -22.33
N ASN A 158 2.68 28.10 -22.27
CA ASN A 158 3.64 27.94 -23.36
C ASN A 158 3.15 27.01 -24.48
N THR A 159 2.09 26.24 -24.21
CA THR A 159 1.55 25.31 -25.19
C THR A 159 0.46 26.00 -26.00
N ASN A 160 0.69 26.18 -27.31
CA ASN A 160 -0.40 26.42 -28.26
C ASN A 160 -1.32 25.18 -28.25
N LEU A 161 -2.40 25.22 -27.46
CA LEU A 161 -3.35 24.11 -27.25
C LEU A 161 -4.00 23.59 -28.55
N ASN A 162 -3.81 24.31 -29.67
CA ASN A 162 -4.24 23.94 -31.01
C ASN A 162 -3.37 22.84 -31.66
N LEU A 163 -2.22 22.47 -31.10
CA LEU A 163 -1.39 21.38 -31.60
C LEU A 163 -1.83 20.04 -31.00
N VAL A 164 -2.36 19.16 -31.86
CA VAL A 164 -2.77 17.79 -31.53
C VAL A 164 -1.60 17.04 -30.86
N GLY A 165 -1.82 16.47 -29.68
CA GLY A 165 -0.84 15.67 -28.92
C GLY A 165 -0.18 16.39 -27.74
N LYS A 166 0.10 17.70 -27.84
CA LYS A 166 0.65 18.45 -26.69
C LYS A 166 -0.37 18.64 -25.56
N SER A 167 -1.64 18.77 -25.93
CA SER A 167 -2.74 18.83 -24.98
C SER A 167 -2.92 17.51 -24.22
N ASP A 168 -2.65 16.35 -24.83
CA ASP A 168 -2.81 15.05 -24.18
C ASP A 168 -1.78 14.82 -23.06
N LEU A 169 -0.53 15.19 -23.30
CA LEU A 169 0.54 15.13 -22.28
C LEU A 169 0.22 16.04 -21.09
N LEU A 170 -0.29 17.26 -21.37
CA LEU A 170 -0.68 18.20 -20.32
C LEU A 170 -1.81 17.65 -19.45
N TYR A 171 -2.82 17.00 -20.05
CA TYR A 171 -3.89 16.34 -19.28
C TYR A 171 -3.35 15.19 -18.43
N GLY A 172 -2.33 14.46 -18.93
CA GLY A 172 -1.62 13.45 -18.15
C GLY A 172 -0.92 14.05 -16.92
N TRP A 173 -0.29 15.21 -17.05
CA TRP A 173 0.34 15.90 -15.91
C TRP A 173 -0.68 16.43 -14.90
N MET A 174 -1.79 17.01 -15.37
CA MET A 174 -2.90 17.44 -14.51
C MET A 174 -3.50 16.25 -13.76
N SER A 175 -3.64 15.10 -14.42
CA SER A 175 -4.07 13.85 -13.79
C SER A 175 -3.08 13.36 -12.73
N GLY A 176 -1.78 13.35 -13.04
CA GLY A 176 -0.73 12.97 -12.07
C GLY A 176 -0.73 13.86 -10.84
N PHE A 177 -0.92 15.18 -11.01
CA PHE A 177 -1.11 16.10 -9.90
C PHE A 177 -2.29 15.72 -8.99
N ILE A 178 -3.42 15.29 -9.57
CA ILE A 178 -4.60 14.86 -8.80
C ILE A 178 -4.29 13.62 -7.97
N GLU A 179 -3.64 12.62 -8.58
CA GLU A 179 -3.22 11.39 -7.92
C GLU A 179 -2.24 11.67 -6.77
N ASP A 180 -1.20 12.46 -7.03
CA ASP A 180 -0.23 12.87 -6.00
C ASP A 180 -0.92 13.64 -4.87
N ALA A 181 -1.89 14.50 -5.19
CA ALA A 181 -2.65 15.23 -4.17
C ALA A 181 -3.46 14.29 -3.27
N GLU A 182 -4.01 13.19 -3.79
CA GLU A 182 -4.71 12.18 -2.99
C GLU A 182 -3.76 11.36 -2.12
N ASP A 183 -2.66 10.89 -2.69
CA ASP A 183 -1.64 10.08 -2.00
C ASP A 183 -0.97 10.87 -0.87
N LEU A 184 -0.85 12.19 -1.03
CA LEU A 184 -0.33 13.09 -0.01
C LEU A 184 -1.41 13.62 0.95
N HIS A 185 -2.68 13.24 0.76
CA HIS A 185 -3.85 13.72 1.52
C HIS A 185 -4.08 15.24 1.47
N MET A 186 -3.65 15.85 0.37
CA MET A 186 -3.69 17.29 0.10
C MET A 186 -4.87 17.68 -0.81
N GLU A 187 -5.49 16.73 -1.50
CA GLU A 187 -6.64 16.93 -2.38
C GLU A 187 -7.80 17.69 -1.71
N THR A 188 -7.95 17.53 -0.39
CA THR A 188 -8.99 18.21 0.39
C THR A 188 -8.63 19.63 0.84
N LYS A 189 -7.39 20.07 0.64
CA LYS A 189 -7.03 21.46 0.93
C LYS A 189 -7.70 22.38 -0.07
N GLU A 190 -8.29 23.45 0.44
CA GLU A 190 -9.08 24.39 -0.35
C GLU A 190 -8.38 24.86 -1.63
N VAL A 191 -7.10 25.21 -1.55
CA VAL A 191 -6.31 25.66 -2.70
C VAL A 191 -6.26 24.57 -3.78
N PHE A 192 -5.91 23.34 -3.41
CA PHE A 192 -5.80 22.23 -4.36
C PHE A 192 -7.17 21.71 -4.81
N ALA A 193 -8.14 21.57 -3.92
CA ALA A 193 -9.50 21.16 -4.25
C ALA A 193 -10.13 22.06 -5.33
N THR A 194 -9.88 23.37 -5.24
CA THR A 194 -10.38 24.35 -6.23
C THR A 194 -9.71 24.15 -7.58
N VAL A 195 -8.39 23.97 -7.61
CA VAL A 195 -7.63 23.69 -8.83
C VAL A 195 -8.12 22.40 -9.50
N ILE A 196 -8.24 21.32 -8.73
CA ILE A 196 -8.67 20.01 -9.23
C ILE A 196 -10.08 20.08 -9.83
N LEU A 197 -11.03 20.68 -9.11
CA LEU A 197 -12.40 20.86 -9.60
C LEU A 197 -12.45 21.71 -10.87
N ASN A 198 -11.63 22.75 -10.96
CA ASN A 198 -11.57 23.60 -12.14
C ASN A 198 -10.98 22.86 -13.35
N TRP A 199 -9.88 22.12 -13.19
CA TRP A 199 -9.30 21.31 -14.27
C TRP A 199 -10.25 20.22 -14.77
N ILE A 200 -10.93 19.51 -13.88
CA ILE A 200 -11.94 18.51 -14.26
C ILE A 200 -13.08 19.15 -15.06
N ALA A 201 -13.54 20.34 -14.64
CA ALA A 201 -14.64 21.04 -15.32
C ALA A 201 -14.24 21.61 -16.69
N GLN A 202 -13.03 22.17 -16.80
CA GLN A 202 -12.54 22.79 -18.03
C GLN A 202 -12.02 21.76 -19.05
N HIS A 203 -11.50 20.63 -18.57
CA HIS A 203 -10.80 19.64 -19.38
C HIS A 203 -11.27 18.23 -19.04
N PRO A 204 -12.37 17.74 -19.68
CA PRO A 204 -12.91 16.40 -19.42
C PRO A 204 -11.88 15.27 -19.57
N LYS A 205 -10.91 15.44 -20.48
CA LYS A 205 -9.80 14.49 -20.70
C LYS A 205 -8.90 14.27 -19.48
N VAL A 206 -8.88 15.19 -18.52
CA VAL A 206 -8.13 15.00 -17.26
C VAL A 206 -8.75 13.85 -16.46
N LYS A 207 -10.09 13.73 -16.44
CA LYS A 207 -10.78 12.59 -15.83
C LYS A 207 -10.40 11.30 -16.55
N ASP A 208 -10.42 11.32 -17.87
CA ASP A 208 -10.11 10.12 -18.68
C ASP A 208 -8.68 9.64 -18.40
N LYS A 209 -7.70 10.56 -18.36
CA LYS A 209 -6.31 10.24 -18.01
C LYS A 209 -6.16 9.73 -16.58
N TYR A 210 -6.91 10.28 -15.63
CA TYR A 210 -6.91 9.80 -14.25
C TYR A 210 -7.38 8.36 -14.16
N ILE A 211 -8.48 8.03 -14.84
CA ILE A 211 -9.01 6.66 -14.90
C ILE A 211 -8.01 5.73 -15.63
N GLU A 212 -7.41 6.19 -16.73
CA GLU A 212 -6.41 5.46 -17.51
C GLU A 212 -5.17 5.08 -16.67
N TYR A 213 -4.65 6.02 -15.86
CA TYR A 213 -3.46 5.80 -15.04
C TYR A 213 -3.72 5.09 -13.71
N ASN A 214 -4.98 4.99 -13.30
CA ASN A 214 -5.40 4.26 -12.12
C ASN A 214 -6.23 3.02 -12.50
N PRO A 215 -5.71 2.09 -13.35
CA PRO A 215 -6.46 0.90 -13.69
C PRO A 215 -6.66 0.05 -12.43
N CYS A 216 -7.82 -0.61 -12.35
CA CYS A 216 -8.23 -1.41 -11.20
C CYS A 216 -7.06 -2.24 -10.64
N SER A 217 -6.52 -1.85 -9.49
CA SER A 217 -5.43 -2.60 -8.88
C SER A 217 -6.04 -3.76 -8.10
N VAL A 218 -5.54 -4.98 -8.35
CA VAL A 218 -5.97 -6.21 -7.65
C VAL A 218 -5.89 -6.04 -6.12
N LEU A 219 -5.02 -5.15 -5.64
CA LEU A 219 -4.80 -4.85 -4.22
C LEU A 219 -5.81 -3.85 -3.63
N GLN A 220 -6.44 -2.98 -4.43
CA GLN A 220 -7.37 -1.96 -3.94
C GLN A 220 -8.84 -2.33 -4.18
N HIS A 221 -9.13 -3.38 -4.96
CA HIS A 221 -10.49 -3.83 -5.30
C HIS A 221 -11.41 -2.72 -5.81
N MET A 222 -10.85 -1.64 -6.37
CA MET A 222 -11.56 -0.44 -6.79
C MET A 222 -11.11 -0.09 -8.20
N ASP A 223 -12.07 0.04 -9.11
CA ASP A 223 -11.82 0.52 -10.48
C ASP A 223 -11.47 2.02 -10.46
N GLY A 224 -10.71 2.49 -11.44
CA GLY A 224 -10.32 3.89 -11.58
C GLY A 224 -11.53 4.83 -11.64
N THR A 225 -12.63 4.38 -12.24
CA THR A 225 -13.91 5.09 -12.26
C THR A 225 -14.47 5.28 -10.85
N GLU A 226 -14.50 4.21 -10.04
CA GLU A 226 -15.01 4.27 -8.67
C GLU A 226 -14.11 5.14 -7.77
N LYS A 227 -12.78 5.03 -7.94
CA LYS A 227 -11.80 5.88 -7.24
C LYS A 227 -12.06 7.36 -7.55
N PHE A 228 -12.21 7.70 -8.83
CA PHE A 228 -12.50 9.06 -9.26
C PHE A 228 -13.84 9.57 -8.71
N GLU A 229 -14.92 8.77 -8.76
CA GLU A 229 -16.22 9.18 -8.23
C GLU A 229 -16.17 9.43 -6.71
N LYS A 230 -15.42 8.61 -5.97
CA LYS A 230 -15.18 8.82 -4.53
C LYS A 230 -14.43 10.12 -4.27
N LEU A 231 -13.36 10.40 -5.03
CA LEU A 231 -12.64 11.67 -4.98
C LEU A 231 -13.58 12.85 -5.27
N PHE A 232 -14.33 12.78 -6.36
CA PHE A 232 -15.21 13.86 -6.81
C PHE A 232 -16.30 14.17 -5.78
N ARG A 233 -16.88 13.15 -5.13
CA ARG A 233 -17.80 13.34 -3.99
C ARG A 233 -17.10 14.05 -2.82
N LYS A 234 -15.87 13.65 -2.48
CA LYS A 234 -15.08 14.28 -1.41
C LYS A 234 -14.86 15.77 -1.68
N LEU A 235 -14.45 16.12 -2.91
CA LEU A 235 -14.21 17.50 -3.33
C LEU A 235 -15.48 18.35 -3.33
N ASN A 236 -16.61 17.81 -3.82
CA ASN A 236 -17.89 18.52 -3.81
C ASN A 236 -18.41 18.79 -2.39
N ASN A 237 -18.19 17.86 -1.46
CA ASN A 237 -18.55 18.07 -0.06
C ASN A 237 -17.76 19.23 0.58
N ILE A 238 -16.52 19.43 0.17
CA ILE A 238 -15.70 20.57 0.63
C ILE A 238 -16.21 21.88 0.05
N LYS A 239 -16.57 21.88 -1.25
CA LYS A 239 -17.17 23.06 -1.89
C LYS A 239 -18.47 23.50 -1.19
N LYS A 240 -19.32 22.56 -0.79
CA LYS A 240 -20.59 22.84 -0.07
C LYS A 240 -20.41 23.39 1.35
N ARG A 241 -19.26 23.17 1.99
CA ARG A 241 -18.99 23.64 3.35
C ARG A 241 -18.51 25.09 3.39
N ARG A 242 -18.33 25.74 2.24
CA ARG A 242 -17.98 27.16 2.17
C ARG A 242 -19.26 28.00 2.31
N PRO A 243 -19.32 28.91 3.30
CA PRO A 243 -20.38 29.91 3.38
C PRO A 243 -20.31 30.90 2.21
#